data_AF-A0A124JZ59-F1
#
_entry.id   AF-A0A124JZ59-F1
#
_cell.length_a   1.000
_cell.length_b   1.000
_cell.length_c   1.000
_cell.angle_alpha   90.00
_cell.angle_beta   90.00
_cell.angle_gamma   90.00
#
_symmetry.space_group_name_H-M   'P 1'
#
loop_
_entity.id
_entity.type
_entity.pdbx_description
1 polymer ?
#
loop_
_entity_poly.entity_id
_entity_poly.type
_entity_poly.pdbx_seq_one_letter_code
_entity_poly.pdbx_strand_id
1 'polypeptide(L)'
;MSEAILEPDLPIIDPHHHLWDLRQLLPHFPEPQHPFIAAIARAPYYTFDQLHADVTTGHNVIGTVFMECGAFYNCDGDPALKSVGEVEFVNGVAAQGASGLYGAYRPCAAIVGHADLTRGDGARDVLEALVAASPRFRGIRHSGAWDADPDVLGPPFHAPQGLFGDEAFRAGFRHLGELGLTFDAWVLEPQLDDVIALARAFPDQPIVLDHCGTPLNIASYHGHLHERFDIWRTKIRALGELPNVCVKLGGLAMAFCGMPEQGPAKGLGSQVLAALWRPYIETCIDAFGPERAMFESNYPVDLWGADYATLWNAFKRLSTGASAGEKRALFAGTAARVYGIENILPPPA
;
A
#
# COMPACT_ATOMS: atom_id res chain seq x y z
N MET A 1 19.43 10.52 -6.22
CA MET A 1 20.92 10.58 -6.30
C MET A 1 21.40 9.14 -6.21
N SER A 2 22.38 8.66 -6.98
CA SER A 2 22.78 7.25 -6.84
C SER A 2 23.53 7.03 -5.52
N GLU A 3 22.91 6.33 -4.59
CA GLU A 3 23.52 5.93 -3.32
C GLU A 3 24.05 4.49 -3.39
N ALA A 4 25.04 4.16 -2.57
CA ALA A 4 25.44 2.78 -2.39
C ALA A 4 24.28 1.98 -1.75
N ILE A 5 23.96 0.82 -2.34
CA ILE A 5 22.90 -0.05 -1.83
C ILE A 5 23.34 -0.67 -0.50
N LEU A 6 22.54 -0.46 0.54
CA LEU A 6 22.76 -1.06 1.85
C LEU A 6 22.21 -2.49 1.86
N GLU A 7 22.88 -3.41 2.57
CA GLU A 7 22.48 -4.83 2.73
C GLU A 7 21.89 -5.45 1.45
N PRO A 8 22.62 -5.44 0.31
CA PRO A 8 22.05 -5.77 -1.00
C PRO A 8 21.43 -7.17 -1.06
N ASP A 9 21.94 -8.12 -0.27
CA ASP A 9 21.47 -9.51 -0.24
C ASP A 9 20.20 -9.73 0.59
N LEU A 10 19.80 -8.76 1.43
CA LEU A 10 18.61 -8.87 2.28
C LEU A 10 17.36 -9.04 1.38
N PRO A 11 16.64 -10.17 1.47
CA PRO A 11 15.46 -10.41 0.64
C PRO A 11 14.34 -9.43 1.00
N ILE A 12 13.70 -8.88 -0.04
CA ILE A 12 12.60 -7.93 0.08
C ILE A 12 11.39 -8.48 -0.68
N ILE A 13 10.25 -8.55 0.00
CA ILE A 13 8.95 -8.56 -0.65
C ILE A 13 8.39 -7.16 -0.50
N ASP A 14 8.09 -6.51 -1.63
CA ASP A 14 7.40 -5.22 -1.61
C ASP A 14 5.88 -5.45 -1.56
N PRO A 15 5.22 -5.31 -0.40
CA PRO A 15 3.80 -5.61 -0.23
C PRO A 15 2.88 -4.56 -0.83
N HIS A 16 3.38 -3.49 -1.47
CA HIS A 16 2.50 -2.46 -2.00
C HIS A 16 3.14 -1.71 -3.16
N HIS A 17 2.67 -2.02 -4.36
CA HIS A 17 2.87 -1.16 -5.52
C HIS A 17 1.62 -1.17 -6.40
N HIS A 18 1.59 -0.24 -7.35
CA HIS A 18 0.54 -0.08 -8.33
C HIS A 18 1.10 -0.31 -9.74
N LEU A 19 0.20 -0.59 -10.68
CA LEU A 19 0.49 -0.66 -12.11
C LEU A 19 -0.66 0.02 -12.85
N TRP A 20 -0.36 0.98 -13.72
CA TRP A 20 -1.40 1.77 -14.37
C TRP A 20 -0.97 2.34 -15.72
N ASP A 21 -1.98 2.80 -16.45
CA ASP A 21 -1.84 3.75 -17.55
C ASP A 21 -2.83 4.90 -17.37
N LEU A 22 -2.33 6.02 -16.83
CA LEU A 22 -3.10 7.23 -16.56
C LEU A 22 -3.01 8.24 -17.71
N ARG A 23 -2.29 7.94 -18.81
CA ARG A 23 -2.04 8.92 -19.89
C ARG A 23 -3.31 9.46 -20.52
N GLN A 24 -4.36 8.63 -20.58
CA GLN A 24 -5.68 9.04 -21.09
C GLN A 24 -6.51 9.80 -20.05
N LEU A 25 -6.29 9.54 -18.76
CA LEU A 25 -7.03 10.17 -17.68
C LEU A 25 -6.50 11.57 -17.34
N LEU A 26 -5.17 11.73 -17.31
CA LEU A 26 -4.51 12.95 -16.84
C LEU A 26 -4.99 14.25 -17.52
N PRO A 27 -5.21 14.32 -18.85
CA PRO A 27 -5.70 15.54 -19.49
C PRO A 27 -7.11 15.98 -19.07
N HIS A 28 -7.86 15.12 -18.38
CA HIS A 28 -9.23 15.41 -17.91
C HIS A 28 -9.27 16.04 -16.52
N PHE A 29 -8.15 16.08 -15.79
CA PHE A 29 -8.10 16.75 -14.49
C PHE A 29 -8.03 18.27 -14.65
N PRO A 30 -8.72 19.03 -13.78
CA PRO A 30 -8.70 20.49 -13.85
C PRO A 30 -7.31 21.05 -13.51
N GLU A 31 -6.99 22.19 -14.12
CA GLU A 31 -5.80 22.98 -13.79
C GLU A 31 -6.16 24.14 -12.83
N PRO A 32 -5.34 24.46 -11.82
CA PRO A 32 -4.08 23.78 -11.48
C PRO A 32 -4.34 22.38 -10.89
N GLN A 33 -3.48 21.42 -11.25
CA GLN A 33 -3.57 20.07 -10.71
C GLN A 33 -3.45 20.03 -9.18
N HIS A 34 -4.32 19.25 -8.54
CA HIS A 34 -4.17 18.88 -7.14
C HIS A 34 -2.78 18.25 -6.90
N PRO A 35 -2.08 18.50 -5.78
CA PRO A 35 -0.70 18.03 -5.57
C PRO A 35 -0.50 16.52 -5.75
N PHE A 36 -1.50 15.71 -5.38
CA PHE A 36 -1.47 14.27 -5.62
C PHE A 36 -1.52 13.90 -7.11
N ILE A 37 -2.35 14.61 -7.90
CA ILE A 37 -2.41 14.41 -9.36
C ILE A 37 -1.08 14.78 -10.00
N ALA A 38 -0.50 15.92 -9.61
CA ALA A 38 0.81 16.34 -10.08
C ALA A 38 1.92 15.33 -9.70
N ALA A 39 1.78 14.65 -8.56
CA ALA A 39 2.70 13.60 -8.13
C ALA A 39 2.65 12.38 -9.06
N ILE A 40 1.47 11.80 -9.28
CA ILE A 40 1.31 10.60 -10.11
C ILE A 40 1.52 10.88 -11.60
N ALA A 41 1.30 12.13 -12.05
CA ALA A 41 1.60 12.56 -13.42
C ALA A 41 3.10 12.46 -13.78
N ARG A 42 4.00 12.29 -12.82
CA ARG A 42 5.44 12.05 -13.05
C ARG A 42 5.73 10.64 -13.58
N ALA A 43 4.84 9.69 -13.31
CA ALA A 43 4.90 8.32 -13.81
C ALA A 43 3.52 7.94 -14.38
N PRO A 44 3.07 8.60 -15.46
CA PRO A 44 1.71 8.43 -15.97
C PRO A 44 1.48 7.05 -16.59
N TYR A 45 2.57 6.32 -16.88
CA TYR A 45 2.56 4.95 -17.36
C TYR A 45 3.57 4.16 -16.52
N TYR A 46 3.09 3.16 -15.78
CA TYR A 46 3.91 2.35 -14.90
C TYR A 46 3.38 0.91 -14.94
N THR A 47 4.05 0.07 -15.73
CA THR A 47 3.68 -1.34 -15.91
C THR A 47 4.89 -2.23 -15.64
N PHE A 48 4.90 -3.47 -16.15
CA PHE A 48 5.97 -4.44 -15.91
C PHE A 48 7.37 -3.85 -16.11
N ASP A 49 7.63 -3.18 -17.25
CA ASP A 49 8.98 -2.71 -17.58
C ASP A 49 9.47 -1.60 -16.63
N GLN A 50 8.58 -0.70 -16.19
CA GLN A 50 8.92 0.35 -15.24
C GLN A 50 9.17 -0.24 -13.86
N LEU A 51 8.29 -1.13 -13.38
CA LEU A 51 8.50 -1.84 -12.12
C LEU A 51 9.80 -2.64 -12.15
N HIS A 52 10.05 -3.38 -13.22
CA HIS A 52 11.27 -4.18 -13.37
C HIS A 52 12.52 -3.31 -13.34
N ALA A 53 12.50 -2.14 -13.97
CA ALA A 53 13.62 -1.20 -13.90
C ALA A 53 13.89 -0.71 -12.46
N ASP A 54 12.85 -0.43 -11.68
CA ASP A 54 12.99 0.05 -10.30
C ASP A 54 13.46 -1.05 -9.33
N VAL A 55 12.89 -2.26 -9.41
CA VAL A 55 13.27 -3.38 -8.53
C VAL A 55 14.66 -3.93 -8.82
N THR A 56 15.23 -3.62 -9.99
CA THR A 56 16.59 -4.05 -10.38
C THR A 56 17.67 -2.98 -10.15
N THR A 57 17.36 -1.93 -9.39
CA THR A 57 18.31 -0.88 -9.02
C THR A 57 19.39 -1.32 -8.02
N GLY A 58 19.32 -2.57 -7.52
CA GLY A 58 20.40 -3.25 -6.79
C GLY A 58 19.98 -3.85 -5.44
N HIS A 59 18.79 -3.51 -4.94
CA HIS A 59 18.19 -4.22 -3.81
C HIS A 59 17.68 -5.61 -4.23
N ASN A 60 17.80 -6.61 -3.37
CA ASN A 60 17.27 -7.97 -3.62
C ASN A 60 15.75 -8.05 -3.40
N VAL A 61 14.98 -7.46 -4.31
CA VAL A 61 13.52 -7.63 -4.36
C VAL A 61 13.20 -8.98 -4.98
N ILE A 62 12.66 -9.89 -4.16
CA ILE A 62 12.34 -11.27 -4.56
C ILE A 62 10.90 -11.40 -5.04
N GLY A 63 10.01 -10.51 -4.62
CA GLY A 63 8.65 -10.44 -5.13
C GLY A 63 7.91 -9.21 -4.69
N THR A 64 6.71 -9.02 -5.22
CA THR A 64 5.86 -7.87 -4.90
C THR A 64 4.39 -8.25 -4.76
N VAL A 65 3.60 -7.38 -4.14
CA VAL A 65 2.14 -7.48 -4.06
C VAL A 65 1.53 -6.25 -4.73
N PHE A 66 0.65 -6.51 -5.69
CA PHE A 66 -0.10 -5.47 -6.38
C PHE A 66 -1.28 -5.02 -5.52
N MET A 67 -1.51 -3.70 -5.48
CA MET A 67 -2.65 -3.07 -4.84
C MET A 67 -3.52 -2.37 -5.88
N GLU A 68 -4.83 -2.60 -5.82
CA GLU A 68 -5.82 -2.01 -6.73
C GLU A 68 -5.66 -0.49 -6.87
N CYS A 69 -5.87 0.02 -8.07
CA CYS A 69 -5.82 1.46 -8.33
C CYS A 69 -6.78 1.88 -9.45
N GLY A 70 -7.77 1.04 -9.76
CA GLY A 70 -8.72 1.28 -10.84
C GLY A 70 -8.14 1.07 -12.24
N ALA A 71 -6.99 0.41 -12.37
CA ALA A 71 -6.29 0.26 -13.64
C ALA A 71 -6.88 -0.87 -14.48
N PHE A 72 -6.98 -0.66 -15.80
CA PHE A 72 -7.36 -1.70 -16.76
C PHE A 72 -8.69 -2.43 -16.44
N TYR A 73 -9.65 -1.74 -15.83
CA TYR A 73 -11.00 -2.28 -15.63
C TYR A 73 -11.63 -2.67 -16.97
N ASN A 74 -12.42 -3.74 -16.95
CA ASN A 74 -13.15 -4.18 -18.14
C ASN A 74 -14.09 -3.06 -18.64
N CYS A 75 -14.04 -2.77 -19.93
CA CYS A 75 -14.84 -1.70 -20.54
C CYS A 75 -16.32 -2.06 -20.63
N ASP A 76 -16.60 -3.34 -20.89
CA ASP A 76 -17.93 -3.90 -21.11
C ASP A 76 -18.35 -4.86 -19.98
N GLY A 77 -19.64 -5.23 -19.96
CA GLY A 77 -20.20 -6.18 -18.99
C GLY A 77 -20.90 -5.53 -17.79
N ASP A 78 -21.17 -6.34 -16.77
CA ASP A 78 -21.78 -5.86 -15.52
C ASP A 78 -20.85 -4.83 -14.85
N PRO A 79 -21.33 -3.60 -14.58
CA PRO A 79 -20.56 -2.58 -13.85
C PRO A 79 -19.90 -3.10 -12.56
N ALA A 80 -20.54 -4.03 -11.85
CA ALA A 80 -20.02 -4.59 -10.61
C ALA A 80 -18.79 -5.49 -10.80
N LEU A 81 -18.61 -6.04 -12.00
CA LEU A 81 -17.54 -6.98 -12.35
C LEU A 81 -16.38 -6.33 -13.11
N LYS A 82 -16.41 -5.01 -13.32
CA LYS A 82 -15.38 -4.32 -14.10
C LYS A 82 -13.98 -4.44 -13.48
N SER A 83 -13.88 -4.47 -12.16
CA SER A 83 -12.60 -4.63 -11.44
C SER A 83 -11.92 -5.97 -11.66
N VAL A 84 -12.63 -6.98 -12.16
CA VAL A 84 -12.03 -8.26 -12.56
C VAL A 84 -10.96 -8.08 -13.63
N GLY A 85 -11.14 -7.10 -14.54
CA GLY A 85 -10.16 -6.80 -15.59
C GLY A 85 -8.80 -6.35 -15.05
N GLU A 86 -8.78 -5.64 -13.91
CA GLU A 86 -7.52 -5.26 -13.25
C GLU A 86 -6.76 -6.51 -12.77
N VAL A 87 -7.48 -7.45 -12.13
CA VAL A 87 -6.89 -8.70 -11.65
C VAL A 87 -6.38 -9.56 -12.80
N GLU A 88 -7.11 -9.64 -13.92
CA GLU A 88 -6.68 -10.36 -15.12
C GLU A 88 -5.41 -9.76 -15.73
N PHE A 89 -5.37 -8.43 -15.88
CA PHE A 89 -4.19 -7.70 -16.35
C PHE A 89 -2.97 -7.97 -15.46
N VAL A 90 -3.12 -7.81 -14.14
CA VAL A 90 -2.04 -8.01 -13.17
C VAL A 90 -1.59 -9.47 -13.13
N ASN A 91 -2.51 -10.43 -13.30
CA ASN A 91 -2.14 -11.84 -13.43
C ASN A 91 -1.28 -12.10 -14.68
N GLY A 92 -1.50 -11.37 -15.78
CA GLY A 92 -0.63 -11.36 -16.95
C GLY A 92 0.78 -10.86 -16.65
N VAL A 93 0.92 -9.76 -15.90
CA VAL A 93 2.21 -9.24 -15.42
C VAL A 93 2.92 -10.26 -14.52
N ALA A 94 2.18 -10.90 -13.61
CA ALA A 94 2.71 -11.95 -12.75
C ALA A 94 3.20 -13.16 -13.56
N ALA A 95 2.48 -13.54 -14.62
CA ALA A 95 2.87 -14.62 -15.52
C ALA A 95 4.16 -14.27 -16.30
N GLN A 96 4.33 -13.01 -16.72
CA GLN A 96 5.56 -12.55 -17.37
C GLN A 96 6.78 -12.75 -16.47
N GLY A 97 6.70 -12.40 -15.19
CA GLY A 97 7.79 -12.65 -14.23
C GLY A 97 8.00 -14.13 -13.92
N ALA A 98 6.93 -14.93 -13.85
CA ALA A 98 7.00 -16.37 -13.59
C ALA A 98 7.66 -17.18 -14.74
N SER A 99 7.86 -16.58 -15.91
CA SER A 99 8.56 -17.19 -17.04
C SER A 99 10.03 -17.58 -16.74
N GLY A 100 10.63 -16.96 -15.72
CA GLY A 100 12.05 -17.13 -15.38
C GLY A 100 13.01 -16.31 -16.24
N LEU A 101 12.52 -15.61 -17.28
CA LEU A 101 13.36 -14.73 -18.11
C LEU A 101 13.97 -13.56 -17.32
N TYR A 102 13.31 -13.17 -16.23
CA TYR A 102 13.71 -12.07 -15.33
C TYR A 102 14.27 -12.60 -14.00
N GLY A 103 14.78 -13.85 -14.01
CA GLY A 103 15.41 -14.49 -12.85
C GLY A 103 14.41 -15.00 -11.79
N ALA A 104 14.84 -14.94 -10.53
CA ALA A 104 14.06 -15.43 -9.38
C ALA A 104 12.95 -14.46 -8.92
N TYR A 105 12.94 -13.23 -9.44
CA TYR A 105 11.95 -12.21 -9.10
C TYR A 105 10.53 -12.64 -9.46
N ARG A 106 9.58 -12.40 -8.55
CA ARG A 106 8.15 -12.72 -8.69
C ARG A 106 7.28 -11.44 -8.54
N PRO A 107 7.13 -10.63 -9.60
CA PRO A 107 6.23 -9.48 -9.57
C PRO A 107 4.80 -9.95 -9.34
N CYS A 108 4.03 -9.19 -8.57
CA CYS A 108 2.62 -9.44 -8.32
C CYS A 108 2.36 -10.89 -7.85
N ALA A 109 3.21 -11.38 -6.95
CA ALA A 109 3.11 -12.71 -6.36
C ALA A 109 1.78 -12.89 -5.61
N ALA A 110 1.24 -11.80 -5.08
CA ALA A 110 -0.15 -11.67 -4.64
C ALA A 110 -0.81 -10.42 -5.27
N ILE A 111 -2.13 -10.47 -5.36
CA ILE A 111 -2.98 -9.43 -5.95
C ILE A 111 -4.06 -9.07 -4.94
N VAL A 112 -4.13 -7.79 -4.59
CA VAL A 112 -5.24 -7.18 -3.84
C VAL A 112 -6.05 -6.35 -4.83
N GLY A 113 -7.31 -6.74 -5.05
CA GLY A 113 -8.20 -6.09 -6.00
C GLY A 113 -9.24 -5.21 -5.33
N HIS A 114 -10.22 -4.77 -6.12
CA HIS A 114 -11.34 -3.97 -5.64
C HIS A 114 -12.68 -4.69 -5.79
N ALA A 115 -13.52 -4.59 -4.77
CA ALA A 115 -14.94 -4.91 -4.84
C ALA A 115 -15.72 -3.84 -4.07
N ASP A 116 -16.85 -3.41 -4.63
CA ASP A 116 -17.76 -2.51 -3.93
C ASP A 116 -18.52 -3.27 -2.83
N LEU A 117 -17.96 -3.22 -1.63
CA LEU A 117 -18.53 -3.85 -0.43
C LEU A 117 -19.84 -3.18 0.02
N THR A 118 -20.17 -1.98 -0.45
CA THR A 118 -21.45 -1.32 -0.12
C THR A 118 -22.67 -2.00 -0.77
N ARG A 119 -22.42 -2.98 -1.64
CA ARG A 119 -23.43 -3.89 -2.19
C ARG A 119 -23.98 -4.89 -1.18
N GLY A 120 -23.46 -4.91 0.05
CA GLY A 120 -23.86 -5.88 1.07
C GLY A 120 -23.58 -7.31 0.63
N ASP A 121 -24.53 -8.21 0.86
CA ASP A 121 -24.38 -9.62 0.46
C ASP A 121 -24.18 -9.79 -1.07
N GLY A 122 -24.60 -8.81 -1.88
CA GLY A 122 -24.36 -8.77 -3.32
C GLY A 122 -22.91 -8.50 -3.73
N ALA A 123 -22.01 -8.23 -2.78
CA ALA A 123 -20.57 -8.17 -3.02
C ALA A 123 -19.96 -9.57 -3.23
N ARG A 124 -20.60 -10.63 -2.71
CA ARG A 124 -20.08 -12.00 -2.76
C ARG A 124 -19.79 -12.47 -4.18
N ASP A 125 -20.71 -12.23 -5.12
CA ASP A 125 -20.54 -12.64 -6.52
C ASP A 125 -19.30 -11.98 -7.17
N VAL A 126 -19.01 -10.72 -6.81
CA VAL A 126 -17.82 -10.00 -7.27
C VAL A 126 -16.56 -10.61 -6.68
N LEU A 127 -16.56 -10.91 -5.36
CA LEU A 127 -15.44 -11.53 -4.68
C LEU A 127 -15.12 -12.91 -5.26
N GLU A 128 -16.12 -13.75 -5.51
CA GLU A 128 -15.95 -15.06 -6.13
C GLU A 128 -15.40 -14.96 -7.56
N ALA A 129 -15.85 -13.96 -8.33
CA ALA A 129 -15.30 -13.69 -9.66
C ALA A 129 -13.83 -13.26 -9.62
N LEU A 130 -13.44 -12.41 -8.67
CA LEU A 130 -12.05 -11.98 -8.47
C LEU A 130 -11.13 -13.15 -8.07
N VAL A 131 -11.61 -14.03 -7.16
CA VAL A 131 -10.90 -15.26 -6.79
C VAL A 131 -10.72 -16.18 -8.01
N ALA A 132 -11.74 -16.31 -8.86
CA ALA A 132 -11.66 -17.13 -10.07
C ALA A 132 -10.70 -16.55 -11.11
N ALA A 133 -10.53 -15.22 -11.17
CA ALA A 133 -9.69 -14.55 -12.15
C ALA A 133 -8.19 -14.80 -11.95
N SER A 134 -7.75 -15.11 -10.73
CA SER A 134 -6.33 -15.38 -10.47
C SER A 134 -6.09 -16.25 -9.24
N PRO A 135 -5.23 -17.30 -9.33
CA PRO A 135 -4.80 -18.05 -8.15
C PRO A 135 -3.92 -17.22 -7.19
N ARG A 136 -3.46 -16.04 -7.63
CA ARG A 136 -2.68 -15.07 -6.85
C ARG A 136 -3.56 -14.05 -6.15
N PHE A 137 -4.87 -14.09 -6.32
CA PHE A 137 -5.80 -13.19 -5.63
C PHE A 137 -5.81 -13.50 -4.14
N ARG A 138 -5.65 -12.47 -3.31
CA ARG A 138 -5.46 -12.61 -1.86
C ARG A 138 -6.25 -11.65 -1.01
N GLY A 139 -6.71 -10.53 -1.54
CA GLY A 139 -7.37 -9.53 -0.72
C GLY A 139 -8.15 -8.50 -1.49
N ILE A 140 -8.83 -7.65 -0.74
CA ILE A 140 -9.55 -6.50 -1.23
C ILE A 140 -9.00 -5.23 -0.59
N ARG A 141 -8.87 -4.18 -1.39
CA ARG A 141 -8.83 -2.81 -0.91
C ARG A 141 -10.06 -2.07 -1.40
N HIS A 142 -10.76 -1.44 -0.47
CA HIS A 142 -11.82 -0.49 -0.74
C HIS A 142 -11.48 0.75 0.07
N SER A 143 -10.81 1.72 -0.57
CA SER A 143 -10.32 2.92 0.11
C SER A 143 -11.44 3.61 0.89
N GLY A 144 -11.17 3.85 2.17
CA GLY A 144 -12.05 4.59 3.08
C GLY A 144 -11.62 6.04 3.26
N ALA A 145 -10.61 6.51 2.51
CA ALA A 145 -10.05 7.84 2.65
C ALA A 145 -11.10 8.93 2.39
N TRP A 146 -11.34 9.76 3.41
CA TRP A 146 -12.27 10.88 3.38
C TRP A 146 -11.76 12.00 4.29
N ASP A 147 -11.99 13.25 3.88
CA ASP A 147 -11.80 14.42 4.73
C ASP A 147 -12.92 15.44 4.48
N ALA A 148 -13.20 16.29 5.47
CA ALA A 148 -14.14 17.39 5.34
C ALA A 148 -13.59 18.52 4.47
N ASP A 149 -12.27 18.68 4.43
CA ASP A 149 -11.57 19.59 3.53
C ASP A 149 -11.38 18.90 2.16
N PRO A 150 -12.10 19.35 1.11
CA PRO A 150 -12.03 18.72 -0.22
C PRO A 150 -10.66 18.86 -0.88
N ASP A 151 -9.81 19.79 -0.42
CA ASP A 151 -8.47 20.01 -0.95
C ASP A 151 -7.45 18.96 -0.44
N VAL A 152 -7.83 18.07 0.48
CA VAL A 152 -6.95 17.01 0.99
C VAL A 152 -6.78 15.88 -0.02
N LEU A 153 -7.90 15.36 -0.56
CA LEU A 153 -7.91 14.25 -1.53
C LEU A 153 -8.08 14.72 -2.97
N GLY A 154 -8.64 15.92 -3.15
CA GLY A 154 -9.03 16.45 -4.44
C GLY A 154 -10.29 15.78 -5.03
N PRO A 155 -10.69 16.20 -6.24
CA PRO A 155 -11.96 15.79 -6.84
C PRO A 155 -12.19 14.29 -7.06
N PRO A 156 -11.17 13.48 -7.47
CA PRO A 156 -11.42 12.12 -7.94
C PRO A 156 -11.29 11.00 -6.90
N PHE A 157 -10.79 11.28 -5.68
CA PHE A 157 -10.37 10.23 -4.74
C PHE A 157 -10.98 10.33 -3.34
N HIS A 158 -12.29 10.61 -3.23
CA HIS A 158 -12.97 10.65 -1.93
C HIS A 158 -13.97 9.51 -1.76
N ALA A 159 -13.81 8.74 -0.68
CA ALA A 159 -14.84 7.84 -0.17
C ALA A 159 -15.94 8.64 0.54
N PRO A 160 -17.14 8.08 0.77
CA PRO A 160 -18.11 8.71 1.67
C PRO A 160 -17.63 8.69 3.13
N GLN A 161 -17.97 9.72 3.90
CA GLN A 161 -17.69 9.76 5.34
C GLN A 161 -18.29 8.54 6.04
N GLY A 162 -17.50 7.87 6.88
CA GLY A 162 -17.97 6.75 7.70
C GLY A 162 -18.22 5.46 6.91
N LEU A 163 -17.63 5.28 5.73
CA LEU A 163 -17.78 4.09 4.89
C LEU A 163 -17.62 2.77 5.68
N PHE A 164 -16.60 2.66 6.55
CA PHE A 164 -16.35 1.43 7.32
C PHE A 164 -17.35 1.22 8.48
N GLY A 165 -18.15 2.23 8.81
CA GLY A 165 -19.27 2.15 9.74
C GLY A 165 -20.59 1.73 9.09
N ASP A 166 -20.69 1.84 7.77
CA ASP A 166 -21.92 1.55 7.02
C ASP A 166 -22.33 0.07 7.12
N GLU A 167 -23.63 -0.17 7.32
CA GLU A 167 -24.16 -1.52 7.51
C GLU A 167 -24.05 -2.37 6.25
N ALA A 168 -24.26 -1.78 5.07
CA ALA A 168 -24.14 -2.50 3.81
C ALA A 168 -22.68 -2.82 3.50
N PHE A 169 -21.77 -1.86 3.72
CA PHE A 169 -20.32 -2.12 3.65
C PHE A 169 -19.91 -3.30 4.54
N ARG A 170 -20.35 -3.32 5.81
CA ARG A 170 -20.03 -4.38 6.76
C ARG A 170 -20.63 -5.73 6.39
N ALA A 171 -21.82 -5.75 5.78
CA ALA A 171 -22.41 -6.97 5.25
C ALA A 171 -21.55 -7.57 4.12
N GLY A 172 -21.06 -6.74 3.18
CA GLY A 172 -20.14 -7.18 2.14
C GLY A 172 -18.78 -7.60 2.68
N PHE A 173 -18.24 -6.83 3.63
CA PHE A 173 -16.96 -7.09 4.30
C PHE A 173 -16.88 -8.47 4.97
N ARG A 174 -17.98 -8.94 5.55
CA ARG A 174 -18.06 -10.27 6.20
C ARG A 174 -17.67 -11.41 5.25
N HIS A 175 -17.97 -11.29 3.95
CA HIS A 175 -17.65 -12.34 2.99
C HIS A 175 -16.15 -12.51 2.74
N LEU A 176 -15.31 -11.52 3.07
CA LEU A 176 -13.86 -11.64 2.94
C LEU A 176 -13.33 -12.81 3.79
N GLY A 177 -13.81 -12.92 5.04
CA GLY A 177 -13.39 -13.97 5.96
C GLY A 177 -13.83 -15.36 5.51
N GLU A 178 -15.03 -15.48 4.94
CA GLU A 178 -15.55 -16.73 4.37
C GLU A 178 -14.72 -17.23 3.19
N LEU A 179 -14.10 -16.30 2.45
CA LEU A 179 -13.26 -16.57 1.28
C LEU A 179 -11.75 -16.57 1.61
N GLY A 180 -11.38 -16.33 2.87
CA GLY A 180 -9.97 -16.27 3.30
C GLY A 180 -9.18 -15.11 2.69
N LEU A 181 -9.85 -13.99 2.39
CA LEU A 181 -9.25 -12.79 1.80
C LEU A 181 -8.78 -11.82 2.87
N THR A 182 -7.68 -11.09 2.63
CA THR A 182 -7.26 -9.95 3.45
C THR A 182 -8.07 -8.69 3.11
N PHE A 183 -8.10 -7.73 4.03
CA PHE A 183 -8.57 -6.38 3.75
C PHE A 183 -7.46 -5.35 3.96
N ASP A 184 -7.11 -4.62 2.92
CA ASP A 184 -6.15 -3.53 2.97
C ASP A 184 -6.92 -2.23 3.19
N ALA A 185 -6.66 -1.57 4.32
CA ALA A 185 -7.37 -0.40 4.82
C ALA A 185 -6.53 0.85 4.56
N TRP A 186 -6.76 1.49 3.41
CA TRP A 186 -6.27 2.84 3.18
C TRP A 186 -7.28 3.88 3.68
N VAL A 187 -6.86 4.60 4.73
CA VAL A 187 -7.57 5.73 5.35
C VAL A 187 -6.60 6.86 5.64
N LEU A 188 -7.13 8.02 6.02
CA LEU A 188 -6.34 9.15 6.51
C LEU A 188 -6.18 9.10 8.04
N GLU A 189 -5.13 9.72 8.58
CA GLU A 189 -4.87 9.75 10.03
C GLU A 189 -6.09 10.15 10.89
N PRO A 190 -6.90 11.17 10.53
CA PRO A 190 -8.10 11.52 11.29
C PRO A 190 -9.14 10.39 11.39
N GLN A 191 -9.07 9.39 10.52
CA GLN A 191 -10.05 8.30 10.39
C GLN A 191 -9.58 6.98 11.02
N LEU A 192 -8.45 6.95 11.75
CA LEU A 192 -7.94 5.69 12.32
C LEU A 192 -8.92 5.00 13.28
N ASP A 193 -9.85 5.74 13.89
CA ASP A 193 -10.93 5.17 14.71
C ASP A 193 -11.89 4.28 13.90
N ASP A 194 -12.07 4.54 12.61
CA ASP A 194 -12.92 3.73 11.72
C ASP A 194 -12.31 2.32 11.54
N VAL A 195 -10.98 2.24 11.38
CA VAL A 195 -10.26 0.96 11.28
C VAL A 195 -10.28 0.21 12.60
N ILE A 196 -10.10 0.91 13.73
CA ILE A 196 -10.21 0.32 15.08
C ILE A 196 -11.60 -0.29 15.28
N ALA A 197 -12.66 0.44 14.92
CA ALA A 197 -14.03 -0.03 15.06
C ALA A 197 -14.32 -1.23 14.16
N LEU A 198 -13.84 -1.22 12.91
CA LEU A 198 -13.98 -2.32 11.98
C LEU A 198 -13.25 -3.58 12.47
N ALA A 199 -11.99 -3.44 12.87
CA ALA A 199 -11.18 -4.56 13.36
C ALA A 199 -11.74 -5.20 14.64
N ARG A 200 -12.34 -4.41 15.54
CA ARG A 200 -13.06 -4.92 16.71
C ARG A 200 -14.37 -5.64 16.37
N ALA A 201 -15.07 -5.20 15.32
CA ALA A 201 -16.30 -5.82 14.88
C ALA A 201 -16.05 -7.17 14.17
N PHE A 202 -14.87 -7.33 13.56
CA PHE A 202 -14.47 -8.53 12.83
C PHE A 202 -13.10 -9.05 13.32
N PRO A 203 -13.03 -9.59 14.56
CA PRO A 203 -11.76 -9.96 15.19
C PRO A 203 -11.00 -11.10 14.49
N ASP A 204 -11.69 -11.87 13.64
CA ASP A 204 -11.10 -12.97 12.87
C ASP A 204 -10.69 -12.57 11.45
N GLN A 205 -11.04 -11.34 11.00
CA GLN A 205 -10.72 -10.85 9.67
C GLN A 205 -9.33 -10.20 9.66
N PRO A 206 -8.38 -10.69 8.84
CA PRO A 206 -7.09 -10.02 8.66
C PRO A 206 -7.28 -8.64 8.01
N ILE A 207 -6.79 -7.61 8.68
CA ILE A 207 -6.80 -6.22 8.22
C ILE A 207 -5.36 -5.72 8.16
N VAL A 208 -5.00 -5.06 7.06
CA VAL A 208 -3.69 -4.45 6.85
C VAL A 208 -3.88 -2.94 6.77
N LEU A 209 -3.37 -2.19 7.75
CA LEU A 209 -3.36 -0.74 7.72
C LEU A 209 -2.29 -0.25 6.74
N ASP A 210 -2.69 0.47 5.70
CA ASP A 210 -1.76 1.03 4.72
C ASP A 210 -1.02 2.27 5.27
N HIS A 211 0.22 2.45 4.82
CA HIS A 211 0.94 3.73 4.86
C HIS A 211 1.13 4.37 6.24
N CYS A 212 1.40 3.56 7.28
CA CYS A 212 1.41 4.02 8.66
C CYS A 212 0.11 4.76 9.08
N GLY A 213 -1.01 4.52 8.43
CA GLY A 213 -2.25 5.26 8.68
C GLY A 213 -2.27 6.68 8.10
N THR A 214 -1.48 6.96 7.06
CA THR A 214 -1.43 8.22 6.29
C THR A 214 -1.46 9.49 7.15
N PRO A 215 -0.38 9.80 7.90
CA PRO A 215 -0.22 11.13 8.51
C PRO A 215 -0.35 12.22 7.45
N LEU A 216 -1.08 13.31 7.75
CA LEU A 216 -1.35 14.38 6.78
C LEU A 216 -0.47 15.63 7.03
N ASN A 217 0.04 16.20 5.95
CA ASN A 217 0.73 17.50 5.94
C ASN A 217 0.42 18.30 4.65
N ILE A 218 -0.83 18.23 4.19
CA ILE A 218 -1.35 18.86 2.97
C ILE A 218 -2.64 19.63 3.30
N ALA A 219 -3.02 20.60 2.47
CA ALA A 219 -4.24 21.39 2.61
C ALA A 219 -4.40 21.96 4.04
N SER A 220 -5.55 21.82 4.69
CA SER A 220 -5.77 22.26 6.07
C SER A 220 -4.85 21.63 7.12
N TYR A 221 -4.11 20.57 6.79
CA TYR A 221 -3.14 19.92 7.68
C TYR A 221 -1.70 20.41 7.50
N HIS A 222 -1.43 21.22 6.49
CA HIS A 222 -0.08 21.70 6.20
C HIS A 222 0.54 22.46 7.39
N GLY A 223 1.72 22.03 7.82
CA GLY A 223 2.46 22.61 8.96
C GLY A 223 2.04 22.08 10.33
N HIS A 224 1.02 21.20 10.41
CA HIS A 224 0.47 20.68 11.66
C HIS A 224 0.93 19.26 11.99
N LEU A 225 1.81 18.67 11.19
CA LEU A 225 2.27 17.29 11.33
C LEU A 225 2.81 16.98 12.74
N HIS A 226 3.60 17.89 13.32
CA HIS A 226 4.13 17.73 14.69
C HIS A 226 3.05 17.82 15.78
N GLU A 227 2.07 18.71 15.62
CA GLU A 227 0.98 18.92 16.59
C GLU A 227 0.03 17.70 16.61
N ARG A 228 -0.13 17.04 15.47
CA ARG A 228 -0.99 15.87 15.31
C ARG A 228 -0.32 14.54 15.66
N PHE A 229 1.01 14.53 15.78
CA PHE A 229 1.77 13.30 15.98
C PHE A 229 1.28 12.48 17.19
N ASP A 230 0.95 13.12 18.30
CA ASP A 230 0.49 12.42 19.51
C ASP A 230 -0.91 11.81 19.36
N ILE A 231 -1.78 12.43 18.55
CA ILE A 231 -3.10 11.91 18.22
C ILE A 231 -2.92 10.64 17.40
N TRP A 232 -2.20 10.74 16.28
CA TRP A 232 -1.83 9.62 15.41
C TRP A 232 -1.20 8.45 16.20
N ARG A 233 -0.16 8.74 17.00
CA ARG A 233 0.57 7.75 17.80
C ARG A 233 -0.35 6.99 18.76
N THR A 234 -1.30 7.69 19.38
CA THR A 234 -2.26 7.07 20.29
C THR A 234 -3.15 6.06 19.55
N LYS A 235 -3.60 6.40 18.34
CA LYS A 235 -4.43 5.52 17.51
C LYS A 235 -3.65 4.33 16.95
N ILE A 236 -2.40 4.54 16.53
CA ILE A 236 -1.50 3.47 16.10
C ILE A 236 -1.26 2.44 17.21
N ARG A 237 -1.02 2.90 18.44
CA ARG A 237 -0.90 1.98 19.58
C ARG A 237 -2.19 1.19 19.82
N ALA A 238 -3.35 1.83 19.74
CA ALA A 238 -4.63 1.15 19.88
C ALA A 238 -4.88 0.10 18.78
N LEU A 239 -4.44 0.36 17.54
CA LEU A 239 -4.45 -0.62 16.46
C LEU A 239 -3.45 -1.76 16.70
N GLY A 240 -2.27 -1.45 17.27
CA GLY A 240 -1.26 -2.44 17.65
C GLY A 240 -1.78 -3.49 18.66
N GLU A 241 -2.70 -3.11 19.55
CA GLU A 241 -3.35 -4.03 20.49
C GLU A 241 -4.35 -5.01 19.83
N LEU A 242 -4.71 -4.80 18.56
CA LEU A 242 -5.65 -5.66 17.83
C LEU A 242 -4.88 -6.73 17.06
N PRO A 243 -4.98 -8.03 17.43
CA PRO A 243 -4.13 -9.07 16.88
C PRO A 243 -4.37 -9.37 15.39
N ASN A 244 -5.55 -9.02 14.88
CA ASN A 244 -5.93 -9.17 13.47
C ASN A 244 -5.49 -8.00 12.58
N VAL A 245 -4.82 -6.99 13.14
CA VAL A 245 -4.32 -5.84 12.39
C VAL A 245 -2.80 -5.95 12.19
N CYS A 246 -2.38 -5.83 10.93
CA CYS A 246 -1.01 -5.58 10.50
C CYS A 246 -0.86 -4.14 9.99
N VAL A 247 0.37 -3.67 9.80
CA VAL A 247 0.66 -2.33 9.27
C VAL A 247 1.72 -2.38 8.19
N LYS A 248 1.54 -1.58 7.14
CA LYS A 248 2.59 -1.30 6.17
C LYS A 248 3.37 -0.03 6.55
N LEU A 249 4.69 -0.14 6.47
CA LEU A 249 5.68 0.84 6.89
C LEU A 249 6.23 1.58 5.67
N GLY A 250 5.40 2.39 5.04
CA GLY A 250 5.76 3.18 3.86
C GLY A 250 4.68 4.20 3.53
N GLY A 251 4.61 4.64 2.27
CA GLY A 251 3.71 5.71 1.84
C GLY A 251 4.08 7.09 2.38
N LEU A 252 5.08 7.22 3.25
CA LEU A 252 5.45 8.50 3.87
C LEU A 252 6.07 9.48 2.86
N ALA A 253 6.52 8.99 1.70
CA ALA A 253 7.03 9.82 0.62
C ALA A 253 5.92 10.26 -0.36
N MET A 254 4.64 9.97 -0.10
CA MET A 254 3.53 10.48 -0.92
C MET A 254 3.19 11.93 -0.59
N ALA A 255 2.59 12.64 -1.56
CA ALA A 255 2.26 14.06 -1.43
C ALA A 255 1.35 14.39 -0.23
N PHE A 256 0.47 13.46 0.18
CA PHE A 256 -0.42 13.65 1.34
C PHE A 256 0.36 13.83 2.65
N CYS A 257 1.45 13.09 2.82
CA CYS A 257 2.28 13.14 4.02
C CYS A 257 3.19 14.36 4.06
N GLY A 258 3.46 14.99 2.92
CA GLY A 258 4.37 16.14 2.83
C GLY A 258 5.72 15.88 3.48
N MET A 259 6.25 14.65 3.35
CA MET A 259 7.50 14.19 3.95
C MET A 259 8.44 13.62 2.87
N PRO A 260 9.20 14.46 2.15
CA PRO A 260 9.70 15.75 2.63
C PRO A 260 8.84 16.98 2.31
N GLU A 261 8.80 17.93 3.23
CA GLU A 261 8.06 19.20 3.08
C GLU A 261 8.61 20.05 1.91
N GLN A 262 9.90 19.92 1.63
CA GLN A 262 10.55 20.65 0.55
C GLN A 262 10.19 20.12 -0.86
N GLY A 263 9.42 19.02 -0.92
CA GLY A 263 8.83 18.48 -2.11
C GLY A 263 9.75 17.60 -2.98
N PRO A 264 9.22 17.11 -4.11
CA PRO A 264 9.76 15.99 -4.88
C PRO A 264 11.13 16.25 -5.54
N ALA A 265 11.39 17.52 -5.89
CA ALA A 265 12.53 17.89 -6.71
C ALA A 265 13.84 18.11 -5.92
N LYS A 266 13.81 17.94 -4.60
CA LYS A 266 14.99 18.17 -3.75
C LYS A 266 15.99 17.03 -3.78
N GLY A 267 15.57 15.84 -4.21
CA GLY A 267 16.44 14.67 -4.33
C GLY A 267 17.11 14.31 -3.03
N LEU A 268 16.38 14.36 -1.90
CA LEU A 268 16.93 14.07 -0.58
C LEU A 268 17.43 12.62 -0.52
N GLY A 269 18.60 12.42 0.10
CA GLY A 269 19.17 11.09 0.29
C GLY A 269 18.49 10.29 1.41
N SER A 270 18.74 8.99 1.42
CA SER A 270 18.11 8.03 2.33
C SER A 270 18.38 8.32 3.80
N GLN A 271 19.53 8.93 4.13
CA GLN A 271 19.86 9.32 5.50
C GLN A 271 18.91 10.40 6.04
N VAL A 272 18.57 11.38 5.20
CA VAL A 272 17.66 12.47 5.58
C VAL A 272 16.23 11.95 5.67
N LEU A 273 15.80 11.17 4.66
CA LEU A 273 14.47 10.57 4.65
C LEU A 273 14.28 9.61 5.83
N ALA A 274 15.25 8.75 6.12
CA ALA A 274 15.21 7.88 7.30
C ALA A 274 15.11 8.68 8.61
N ALA A 275 15.79 9.81 8.74
CA ALA A 275 15.67 10.65 9.94
C ALA A 275 14.26 11.27 10.05
N LEU A 276 13.68 11.71 8.94
CA LEU A 276 12.35 12.30 8.88
C LEU A 276 11.25 11.29 9.22
N TRP A 277 11.32 10.08 8.67
CA TRP A 277 10.29 9.05 8.84
C TRP A 277 10.41 8.26 10.14
N ARG A 278 11.57 8.33 10.81
CA ARG A 278 11.86 7.56 12.02
C ARG A 278 10.76 7.58 13.08
N PRO A 279 10.20 8.75 13.49
CA PRO A 279 9.19 8.76 14.54
C PRO A 279 7.93 7.95 14.19
N TYR A 280 7.56 7.92 12.91
CA TYR A 280 6.39 7.18 12.43
C TYR A 280 6.67 5.68 12.34
N ILE A 281 7.78 5.33 11.70
CA ILE A 281 8.16 3.93 11.47
C ILE A 281 8.45 3.23 12.80
N GLU A 282 9.22 3.83 13.70
CA GLU A 282 9.53 3.24 15.01
C GLU A 282 8.27 3.10 15.87
N THR A 283 7.35 4.07 15.85
CA THR A 283 6.07 3.95 16.57
C THR A 283 5.23 2.78 16.07
N CYS A 284 5.18 2.55 14.75
CA CYS A 284 4.49 1.39 14.19
C CYS A 284 5.18 0.08 14.56
N ILE A 285 6.51 0.01 14.46
CA ILE A 285 7.26 -1.20 14.85
C ILE A 285 7.06 -1.51 16.34
N ASP A 286 7.10 -0.50 17.20
CA ASP A 286 6.87 -0.66 18.65
C ASP A 286 5.45 -1.16 18.97
N ALA A 287 4.44 -0.68 18.22
CA ALA A 287 3.04 -1.04 18.46
C ALA A 287 2.67 -2.42 17.92
N PHE A 288 3.15 -2.78 16.73
CA PHE A 288 2.74 -4.00 16.03
C PHE A 288 3.73 -5.15 16.22
N GLY A 289 5.01 -4.83 16.40
CA GLY A 289 6.12 -5.78 16.35
C GLY A 289 6.51 -6.16 14.92
N PRO A 290 7.70 -6.77 14.74
CA PRO A 290 8.26 -7.14 13.43
C PRO A 290 7.39 -8.15 12.66
N GLU A 291 6.60 -8.95 13.36
CA GLU A 291 5.72 -9.99 12.79
C GLU A 291 4.36 -9.44 12.30
N ARG A 292 4.05 -8.16 12.55
CA ARG A 292 2.82 -7.52 12.04
C ARG A 292 3.10 -6.18 11.35
N ALA A 293 4.35 -5.79 11.22
CA ALA A 293 4.78 -4.64 10.46
C ALA A 293 5.59 -5.08 9.23
N MET A 294 5.40 -4.42 8.09
CA MET A 294 6.09 -4.74 6.83
C MET A 294 6.46 -3.48 6.06
N PHE A 295 7.71 -3.32 5.63
CA PHE A 295 8.13 -2.20 4.77
C PHE A 295 7.47 -2.30 3.40
N GLU A 296 7.07 -1.16 2.84
CA GLU A 296 6.39 -1.08 1.54
C GLU A 296 6.93 0.07 0.70
N SER A 297 6.89 -0.07 -0.62
CA SER A 297 7.35 1.00 -1.50
C SER A 297 6.28 2.05 -1.78
N ASN A 298 5.01 1.64 -1.90
CA ASN A 298 3.92 2.45 -2.45
C ASN A 298 4.24 2.99 -3.86
N TYR A 299 5.04 2.27 -4.64
CA TYR A 299 5.45 2.73 -5.96
C TYR A 299 4.33 2.63 -7.01
N PRO A 300 4.27 3.56 -7.97
CA PRO A 300 5.15 4.73 -8.14
C PRO A 300 4.61 6.00 -7.47
N VAL A 301 3.67 5.92 -6.51
CA VAL A 301 3.14 7.11 -5.81
C VAL A 301 4.26 7.80 -5.02
N ASP A 302 5.04 7.02 -4.28
CA ASP A 302 6.16 7.50 -3.46
C ASP A 302 7.37 7.98 -4.30
N LEU A 303 7.34 7.78 -5.63
CA LEU A 303 8.25 8.46 -6.56
C LEU A 303 8.18 9.98 -6.42
N TRP A 304 7.11 10.49 -5.82
CA TRP A 304 7.05 11.87 -5.34
C TRP A 304 8.28 12.21 -4.49
N GLY A 305 8.45 11.63 -3.31
CA GLY A 305 9.49 12.04 -2.35
C GLY A 305 10.83 11.32 -2.46
N ALA A 306 10.86 10.11 -3.02
CA ALA A 306 12.08 9.27 -3.07
C ALA A 306 12.19 8.51 -4.40
N ASP A 307 13.40 8.13 -4.82
CA ASP A 307 13.59 7.10 -5.86
C ASP A 307 13.69 5.70 -5.21
N TYR A 308 13.49 4.62 -5.97
CA TYR A 308 13.22 3.29 -5.40
C TYR A 308 14.40 2.80 -4.56
N ALA A 309 15.63 3.02 -5.05
CA ALA A 309 16.86 2.69 -4.32
C ALA A 309 17.01 3.52 -3.04
N THR A 310 16.76 4.83 -3.12
CA THR A 310 16.83 5.73 -1.96
C THR A 310 15.80 5.35 -0.89
N LEU A 311 14.59 4.96 -1.32
CA LEU A 311 13.50 4.53 -0.44
C LEU A 311 13.90 3.28 0.36
N TRP A 312 14.33 2.22 -0.30
CA TRP A 312 14.74 0.98 0.37
C TRP A 312 16.01 1.15 1.21
N ASN A 313 16.94 2.02 0.80
CA ASN A 313 18.06 2.42 1.66
C ASN A 313 17.58 3.12 2.95
N ALA A 314 16.55 3.97 2.88
CA ALA A 314 16.01 4.65 4.05
C ALA A 314 15.39 3.64 5.02
N PHE A 315 14.63 2.65 4.53
CA PHE A 315 14.11 1.56 5.35
C PHE A 315 15.22 0.72 6.01
N LYS A 316 16.29 0.41 5.28
CA LYS A 316 17.43 -0.31 5.86
C LYS A 316 18.11 0.47 6.97
N ARG A 317 18.28 1.79 6.80
CA ARG A 317 18.76 2.69 7.87
C ARG A 317 17.84 2.70 9.08
N LEU A 318 16.53 2.74 8.87
CA LEU A 318 15.53 2.66 9.94
C LEU A 318 15.61 1.35 10.72
N SER A 319 16.00 0.25 10.07
CA SER A 319 16.16 -1.07 10.68
C SER A 319 17.56 -1.39 11.25
N THR A 320 18.52 -0.45 11.29
CA THR A 320 19.93 -0.74 11.62
C THR A 320 20.13 -1.45 12.97
N GLY A 321 19.25 -1.20 13.95
CA GLY A 321 19.30 -1.83 15.28
C GLY A 321 18.55 -3.17 15.39
N ALA A 322 17.80 -3.56 14.37
CA ALA A 322 17.03 -4.80 14.37
C ALA A 322 17.93 -6.03 14.15
N SER A 323 17.62 -7.12 14.83
CA SER A 323 18.23 -8.43 14.61
C SER A 323 17.98 -8.95 13.19
N ALA A 324 18.77 -9.93 12.76
CA ALA A 324 18.58 -10.57 11.47
C ALA A 324 17.18 -11.22 11.32
N GLY A 325 16.60 -11.72 12.42
CA GLY A 325 15.24 -12.27 12.43
C GLY A 325 14.18 -11.18 12.20
N GLU A 326 14.29 -10.07 12.94
CA GLU A 326 13.39 -8.92 12.80
C GLU A 326 13.45 -8.32 11.40
N LYS A 327 14.66 -8.15 10.83
CA LYS A 327 14.81 -7.69 9.44
C LYS A 327 14.16 -8.64 8.45
N ARG A 328 14.33 -9.96 8.60
CA ARG A 328 13.66 -10.93 7.72
C ARG A 328 12.14 -10.82 7.80
N ALA A 329 11.58 -10.61 8.99
CA ALA A 329 10.13 -10.41 9.15
C ALA A 329 9.67 -9.09 8.50
N LEU A 330 10.32 -7.97 8.84
CA LEU A 330 9.95 -6.63 8.37
C LEU A 330 10.08 -6.45 6.85
N PHE A 331 11.08 -7.05 6.22
CA PHE A 331 11.34 -6.86 4.78
C PHE A 331 10.70 -7.93 3.89
N ALA A 332 10.33 -9.10 4.40
CA ALA A 332 9.75 -10.16 3.56
C ALA A 332 8.77 -11.08 4.29
N GLY A 333 9.14 -11.58 5.48
CA GLY A 333 8.41 -12.64 6.17
C GLY A 333 6.98 -12.27 6.55
N THR A 334 6.76 -11.06 7.04
CA THR A 334 5.43 -10.60 7.44
C THR A 334 4.51 -10.46 6.21
N ALA A 335 4.99 -9.82 5.15
CA ALA A 335 4.25 -9.75 3.88
C ALA A 335 3.97 -11.15 3.31
N ALA A 336 4.96 -12.04 3.34
CA ALA A 336 4.82 -13.40 2.83
C ALA A 336 3.69 -14.17 3.53
N ARG A 337 3.63 -14.09 4.87
CA ARG A 337 2.59 -14.75 5.67
C ARG A 337 1.22 -14.11 5.46
N VAL A 338 1.15 -12.78 5.47
CA VAL A 338 -0.13 -12.06 5.34
C VAL A 338 -0.80 -12.35 3.99
N TYR A 339 -0.01 -12.44 2.91
CA TYR A 339 -0.54 -12.70 1.57
C TYR A 339 -0.39 -14.16 1.08
N GLY A 340 0.05 -15.09 1.95
CA GLY A 340 0.16 -16.51 1.61
C GLY A 340 1.07 -16.79 0.40
N ILE A 341 2.25 -16.18 0.42
CA ILE A 341 3.30 -16.29 -0.62
C ILE A 341 4.66 -16.71 -0.06
N GLU A 342 4.68 -17.44 1.07
CA GLU A 342 5.91 -17.92 1.71
C GLU A 342 6.77 -18.82 0.81
N ASN A 343 6.17 -19.40 -0.23
CA ASN A 343 6.86 -20.21 -1.22
C ASN A 343 7.91 -19.44 -2.05
N ILE A 344 7.92 -18.10 -1.99
CA ILE A 344 8.95 -17.28 -2.67
C ILE A 344 10.10 -16.88 -1.73
N LEU A 345 9.97 -17.14 -0.41
CA LEU A 345 11.04 -16.85 0.53
C LEU A 345 12.24 -17.77 0.27
N PRO A 346 13.47 -17.27 0.42
CA PRO A 346 14.64 -18.13 0.41
C PRO A 346 14.57 -19.10 1.61
N PRO A 347 15.18 -20.28 1.50
CA PRO A 347 15.27 -21.21 2.63
C PRO A 347 15.94 -20.53 3.83
N PRO A 348 15.59 -20.93 5.06
CA PRO A 348 16.29 -20.44 6.25
C PRO A 348 17.79 -20.73 6.12
N ALA A 349 18.61 -19.71 6.39
CA ALA A 349 20.07 -19.81 6.36
C ALA A 349 20.63 -20.74 7.45
#